data_AF-A0A835ICB9-F1
#
_entry.id   AF-A0A835ICB9-F1
#
_cell.length_a   1.000
_cell.length_b   1.000
_cell.length_c   1.000
_cell.angle_alpha   90.00
_cell.angle_beta   90.00
_cell.angle_gamma   90.00
#
_symmetry.space_group_name_H-M   'P 1'
#
loop_
_entity.id
_entity.type
_entity.pdbx_description
1 polymer ?
#
loop_
_entity_poly.entity_id
_entity_poly.type
_entity_poly.pdbx_seq_one_letter_code
_entity_poly.pdbx_strand_id
1 'polypeptide(L)'
;SYATYPKYQPIRLPARVTGPESFAFDCNRKGEVCDGSTDPSLESICGRPLVLQFNNATYELYIADAYFGLMSVGKNGGAASQLASSAEGVPFKFTNNMDIHPDSGIASDRVAERSKVCQWSCINQELYISLRRRNRACRVLRYWLEGPRANTIELFTQLPGAPDNIKRNARGDFWVALNDGQSTPSYTDKTIGVRVDEQGRHLESLHGNGYTESVSEINEYNGIFSVGSVAMPYLTIFSR
;
A
#
# COMPACT_ATOMS: atom_id res chain seq x y z
N SER A 1 -16.30 23.33 13.80
CA SER A 1 -17.29 22.25 14.00
C SER A 1 -16.57 20.93 13.80
N TYR A 2 -16.61 20.04 14.80
CA TYR A 2 -15.99 18.72 14.66
C TYR A 2 -16.85 17.88 13.72
N ALA A 3 -16.28 17.45 12.60
CA ALA A 3 -16.96 16.54 11.67
C ALA A 3 -17.15 15.20 12.39
N THR A 4 -18.41 14.89 12.71
CA THR A 4 -18.81 13.57 13.19
C THR A 4 -18.80 12.65 11.98
N TYR A 5 -17.77 11.79 11.88
CA TYR A 5 -17.77 10.76 10.86
C TYR A 5 -18.91 9.76 11.13
N PRO A 6 -19.69 9.37 10.10
CA PRO A 6 -20.81 8.48 10.30
C PRO A 6 -20.34 7.11 10.78
N LYS A 7 -21.18 6.45 11.61
CA LYS A 7 -21.06 5.04 11.97
C LYS A 7 -20.79 4.21 10.73
N TYR A 8 -19.82 3.28 10.85
CA TYR A 8 -19.43 2.28 9.86
C TYR A 8 -20.61 1.88 8.95
N GLN A 9 -20.49 2.15 7.64
CA GLN A 9 -21.44 1.61 6.68
C GLN A 9 -20.95 0.23 6.25
N PRO A 10 -21.69 -0.86 6.54
CA PRO A 10 -21.33 -2.18 6.05
C PRO A 10 -21.43 -2.18 4.52
N ILE A 11 -20.31 -2.51 3.85
CA ILE A 11 -20.33 -2.78 2.41
C ILE A 11 -21.06 -4.11 2.21
N ARG A 12 -22.14 -4.11 1.42
CA ARG A 12 -22.79 -5.34 0.99
C ARG A 12 -21.99 -5.94 -0.16
N LEU A 13 -21.27 -7.01 0.14
CA LEU A 13 -20.61 -7.83 -0.88
C LEU A 13 -21.66 -8.54 -1.76
N PRO A 14 -21.37 -8.85 -3.03
CA PRO A 14 -22.24 -9.67 -3.87
C PRO A 14 -22.62 -10.98 -3.15
N ALA A 15 -23.81 -11.53 -3.39
CA ALA A 15 -24.35 -12.67 -2.62
C ALA A 15 -23.48 -13.95 -2.59
N ARG A 16 -22.47 -14.06 -3.47
CA ARG A 16 -21.51 -15.17 -3.52
C ARG A 16 -20.16 -14.87 -2.88
N VAL A 17 -19.95 -13.63 -2.42
CA VAL A 17 -18.70 -13.14 -1.86
C VAL A 17 -18.92 -12.91 -0.37
N THR A 18 -18.33 -13.75 0.48
CA THR A 18 -18.39 -13.61 1.94
C THR A 18 -17.32 -12.66 2.48
N GLY A 19 -16.29 -12.41 1.66
CA GLY A 19 -15.11 -11.59 1.95
C GLY A 19 -14.02 -11.83 0.90
N PRO A 20 -12.86 -11.16 0.97
CA PRO A 20 -11.74 -11.37 0.05
C PRO A 20 -11.28 -12.83 -0.05
N GLU A 21 -11.43 -13.61 1.03
CA GLU A 21 -11.14 -15.06 1.10
C GLU A 21 -11.99 -15.91 0.13
N SER A 22 -13.15 -15.41 -0.28
CA SER A 22 -13.99 -16.08 -1.30
C SER A 22 -13.51 -15.84 -2.73
N PHE A 23 -12.62 -14.85 -2.94
CA PHE A 23 -12.06 -14.53 -4.26
C PHE A 23 -10.70 -15.20 -4.49
N ALA A 24 -9.81 -15.21 -3.50
CA ALA A 24 -8.48 -15.79 -3.62
C ALA A 24 -8.14 -16.62 -2.38
N PHE A 25 -7.57 -17.82 -2.58
CA PHE A 25 -7.14 -18.70 -1.50
C PHE A 25 -5.78 -19.34 -1.77
N ASP A 26 -5.15 -19.86 -0.73
CA ASP A 26 -3.84 -20.51 -0.82
C ASP A 26 -3.90 -21.77 -1.72
N CYS A 27 -2.81 -22.06 -2.42
CA CYS A 27 -2.72 -23.24 -3.29
C CYS A 27 -2.44 -24.55 -2.53
N ASN A 28 -2.09 -24.47 -1.24
CA ASN A 28 -1.76 -25.62 -0.39
C ASN A 28 -2.99 -26.24 0.29
N ARG A 29 -4.19 -25.69 0.07
CA ARG A 29 -5.46 -26.12 0.67
C ARG A 29 -5.40 -26.17 2.20
N LYS A 30 -4.64 -25.28 2.83
CA LYS A 30 -4.58 -25.17 4.30
C LYS A 30 -5.68 -24.27 4.89
N GLY A 31 -6.75 -24.04 4.11
CA GLY A 31 -7.86 -23.14 4.45
C GLY A 31 -8.33 -23.27 5.89
N GLU A 32 -8.61 -24.48 6.39
CA GLU A 32 -9.10 -24.65 7.77
C GLU A 32 -8.19 -24.08 8.87
N VAL A 33 -6.87 -24.03 8.65
CA VAL A 33 -5.89 -23.51 9.62
C VAL A 33 -5.64 -22.00 9.43
N CYS A 34 -5.80 -21.52 8.19
CA CYS A 34 -5.43 -20.16 7.80
C CYS A 34 -6.62 -19.20 7.72
N ASP A 35 -7.83 -19.71 7.48
CA ASP A 35 -9.03 -18.93 7.23
C ASP A 35 -9.40 -18.13 8.50
N GLY A 36 -9.35 -16.80 8.38
CA GLY A 36 -9.64 -15.88 9.48
C GLY A 36 -8.55 -15.78 10.57
N SER A 37 -7.42 -16.46 10.41
CA SER A 37 -6.31 -16.36 11.36
C SER A 37 -5.58 -15.02 11.24
N THR A 38 -5.30 -14.41 12.39
CA THR A 38 -4.41 -13.23 12.50
C THR A 38 -3.17 -13.54 13.31
N ASP A 39 -2.84 -14.82 13.52
CA ASP A 39 -1.68 -15.27 14.30
C ASP A 39 -0.38 -15.08 13.51
N PRO A 40 0.54 -14.19 13.95
CA PRO A 40 1.81 -13.96 13.25
C PRO A 40 2.68 -15.22 13.09
N SER A 41 2.52 -16.20 13.98
CA SER A 41 3.28 -17.46 13.91
C SER A 41 2.88 -18.32 12.71
N LEU A 42 1.65 -18.15 12.21
CA LEU A 42 1.12 -18.86 11.07
C LEU A 42 1.44 -18.18 9.73
N GLU A 43 1.96 -16.95 9.72
CA GLU A 43 2.22 -16.19 8.48
C GLU A 43 3.19 -16.94 7.53
N SER A 44 4.20 -17.63 8.06
CA SER A 44 5.12 -18.44 7.22
C SER A 44 4.47 -19.68 6.58
N ILE A 45 3.29 -20.06 7.07
CA ILE A 45 2.52 -21.23 6.61
C ILE A 45 1.36 -20.78 5.73
N CYS A 46 0.68 -19.71 6.13
CA CYS A 46 -0.55 -19.19 5.53
C CYS A 46 -0.31 -18.06 4.53
N GLY A 47 0.90 -17.48 4.53
CA GLY A 47 1.19 -16.25 3.80
C GLY A 47 0.79 -15.01 4.61
N ARG A 48 1.19 -13.86 4.07
CA ARG A 48 0.78 -12.52 4.52
C ARG A 48 0.75 -11.60 3.30
N PRO A 49 -0.37 -11.52 2.57
CA PRO A 49 -0.52 -10.60 1.45
C PRO A 49 -0.46 -9.16 1.96
N LEU A 50 0.60 -8.43 1.59
CA LEU A 50 0.82 -7.04 2.00
C LEU A 50 0.35 -6.03 0.95
N VAL A 51 0.36 -6.42 -0.33
CA VAL A 51 -0.18 -5.60 -1.42
C VAL A 51 -1.05 -6.43 -2.35
N LEU A 52 -2.16 -5.84 -2.76
CA LEU A 52 -3.11 -6.34 -3.74
C LEU A 52 -3.27 -5.29 -4.83
N GLN A 53 -3.07 -5.65 -6.09
CA GLN A 53 -3.17 -4.73 -7.21
C GLN A 53 -3.81 -5.41 -8.42
N PHE A 54 -4.90 -4.86 -8.93
CA PHE A 54 -5.51 -5.34 -10.17
C PHE A 54 -4.79 -4.79 -11.39
N ASN A 55 -4.54 -5.66 -12.37
CA ASN A 55 -4.25 -5.27 -13.73
C ASN A 55 -5.60 -5.01 -14.44
N ASN A 56 -5.89 -3.74 -14.72
CA ASN A 56 -7.17 -3.35 -15.33
C ASN A 56 -7.33 -3.81 -16.79
N ALA A 57 -6.24 -4.17 -17.48
CA ALA A 57 -6.29 -4.65 -18.85
C ALA A 57 -6.58 -6.16 -18.92
N THR A 58 -5.95 -6.96 -18.05
CA THR A 58 -6.13 -8.42 -18.03
C THR A 58 -7.19 -8.89 -17.02
N TYR A 59 -7.57 -8.02 -16.08
CA TYR A 59 -8.39 -8.32 -14.90
C TYR A 59 -7.77 -9.35 -13.96
N GLU A 60 -6.45 -9.53 -14.01
CA GLU A 60 -5.71 -10.35 -13.07
C GLU A 60 -5.39 -9.57 -11.80
N LEU A 61 -5.50 -10.23 -10.65
CA LEU A 61 -5.10 -9.70 -9.36
C LEU A 61 -3.67 -10.15 -9.07
N TYR A 62 -2.75 -9.21 -8.93
CA TYR A 62 -1.41 -9.48 -8.44
C TYR A 62 -1.34 -9.27 -6.93
N ILE A 63 -0.54 -10.11 -6.27
CA ILE A 63 -0.42 -10.18 -4.82
C ILE A 63 1.07 -10.20 -4.46
N ALA A 64 1.51 -9.26 -3.63
CA ALA A 64 2.82 -9.31 -3.00
C ALA A 64 2.65 -9.88 -1.60
N ASP A 65 3.06 -11.13 -1.43
CA ASP A 65 2.98 -11.85 -0.16
C ASP A 65 4.35 -11.87 0.51
N ALA A 66 4.44 -11.43 1.77
CA ALA A 66 5.70 -11.29 2.50
C ALA A 66 6.56 -12.56 2.55
N TYR A 67 5.94 -13.74 2.45
CA TYR A 67 6.57 -15.05 2.54
C TYR A 67 6.60 -15.79 1.21
N PHE A 68 5.60 -15.61 0.36
CA PHE A 68 5.45 -16.32 -0.91
C PHE A 68 5.85 -15.48 -2.13
N GLY A 69 6.29 -14.24 -1.95
CA GLY A 69 6.77 -13.39 -3.03
C GLY A 69 5.67 -12.85 -3.92
N LEU A 70 5.92 -12.78 -5.23
CA LEU A 70 4.96 -12.29 -6.22
C LEU A 70 4.04 -13.42 -6.64
N MET A 71 2.74 -13.21 -6.51
CA MET A 71 1.68 -14.14 -6.86
C MET A 71 0.62 -13.47 -7.74
N SER A 72 -0.22 -14.29 -8.39
CA SER A 72 -1.35 -13.81 -9.19
C SER A 72 -2.57 -14.72 -9.09
N VAL A 73 -3.75 -14.12 -9.27
CA VAL A 73 -5.04 -14.79 -9.34
C VAL A 73 -5.78 -14.27 -10.58
N GLY A 74 -6.31 -15.17 -11.39
CA GLY A 74 -7.10 -14.79 -12.56
C GLY A 74 -8.42 -14.11 -12.19
N LYS A 75 -9.05 -13.44 -13.16
CA LYS A 75 -10.32 -12.70 -13.00
C LYS A 75 -11.49 -13.47 -12.36
N ASN A 76 -11.44 -14.80 -12.40
CA ASN A 76 -12.47 -15.68 -11.83
C ASN A 76 -12.19 -16.04 -10.36
N GLY A 77 -11.13 -15.50 -9.77
CA GLY A 77 -10.65 -15.92 -8.46
C GLY A 77 -9.97 -17.30 -8.48
N GLY A 78 -9.79 -17.88 -7.31
CA GLY A 78 -9.27 -19.23 -7.12
C GLY A 78 -7.93 -19.29 -6.38
N ALA A 79 -7.24 -20.41 -6.55
CA ALA A 79 -5.92 -20.60 -5.97
C ALA A 79 -4.91 -19.66 -6.63
N ALA A 80 -4.20 -18.89 -5.81
CA ALA A 80 -3.15 -18.01 -6.30
C ALA A 80 -1.94 -18.78 -6.80
N SER A 81 -1.36 -18.33 -7.92
CA SER A 81 -0.18 -18.91 -8.55
C SER A 81 1.05 -18.06 -8.24
N GLN A 82 2.11 -18.68 -7.72
CA GLN A 82 3.40 -18.01 -7.50
C GLN A 82 4.06 -17.71 -8.85
N LEU A 83 4.37 -16.44 -9.08
CA LEU A 83 5.05 -15.96 -10.28
C LEU A 83 6.56 -15.83 -10.05
N ALA A 84 6.97 -15.33 -8.87
CA ALA A 84 8.37 -15.20 -8.50
C ALA A 84 8.58 -15.20 -6.98
N SER A 85 9.63 -15.88 -6.54
CA SER A 85 10.09 -15.91 -5.13
C SER A 85 11.53 -15.42 -4.97
N SER A 86 12.19 -15.03 -6.07
CA SER A 86 13.54 -14.50 -6.10
C SER A 86 13.77 -13.67 -7.36
N ALA A 87 14.78 -12.81 -7.35
CA ALA A 87 15.30 -12.13 -8.53
C ALA A 87 16.83 -12.17 -8.51
N GLU A 88 17.46 -12.43 -9.65
CA GLU A 88 18.93 -12.52 -9.78
C GLU A 88 19.58 -13.50 -8.78
N GLY A 89 18.87 -14.58 -8.44
CA GLY A 89 19.32 -15.58 -7.48
C GLY A 89 19.22 -15.15 -6.01
N VAL A 90 18.71 -13.95 -5.71
CA VAL A 90 18.45 -13.46 -4.35
C VAL A 90 16.99 -13.73 -3.98
N PRO A 91 16.72 -14.58 -2.97
CA PRO A 91 15.36 -14.80 -2.48
C PRO A 91 14.72 -13.55 -1.94
N PHE A 92 13.42 -13.41 -2.16
CA PHE A 92 12.65 -12.37 -1.53
C PHE A 92 12.53 -12.61 -0.02
N LYS A 93 12.66 -11.55 0.80
CA LYS A 93 12.63 -11.64 2.26
C LYS A 93 11.45 -10.94 2.91
N PHE A 94 10.89 -9.92 2.25
CA PHE A 94 9.74 -9.16 2.70
C PHE A 94 9.23 -8.24 1.58
N THR A 95 8.39 -8.79 0.73
CA THR A 95 7.69 -8.15 -0.40
C THR A 95 6.54 -7.31 0.13
N ASN A 96 6.73 -6.00 0.20
CA ASN A 96 5.78 -5.08 0.85
C ASN A 96 5.27 -3.97 -0.06
N ASN A 97 5.68 -3.97 -1.33
CA ASN A 97 5.13 -3.04 -2.31
C ASN A 97 5.15 -3.59 -3.72
N MET A 98 4.16 -3.18 -4.51
CA MET A 98 4.03 -3.59 -5.91
C MET A 98 3.38 -2.48 -6.73
N ASP A 99 3.86 -2.32 -7.95
CA ASP A 99 3.15 -1.60 -9.00
C ASP A 99 3.14 -2.37 -10.30
N ILE A 100 2.09 -2.11 -11.10
CA ILE A 100 1.86 -2.75 -12.39
C ILE A 100 2.11 -1.72 -13.46
N HIS A 101 3.07 -2.01 -14.34
CA HIS A 101 3.35 -1.14 -15.46
C HIS A 101 2.11 -1.03 -16.38
N PRO A 102 1.66 0.19 -16.72
CA PRO A 102 0.41 0.40 -17.45
C PRO A 102 0.38 -0.24 -18.85
N ASP A 103 1.50 -0.22 -19.59
CA ASP A 103 1.55 -0.78 -20.95
C ASP A 103 1.96 -2.27 -21.03
N SER A 104 2.85 -2.74 -20.16
CA SER A 104 3.34 -4.13 -20.19
C SER A 104 2.59 -5.07 -19.26
N GLY A 105 1.84 -4.55 -18.29
CA GLY A 105 1.12 -5.35 -17.30
C GLY A 105 2.02 -6.06 -16.29
N ILE A 106 3.33 -5.79 -16.29
CA ILE A 106 4.31 -6.46 -15.43
C ILE A 106 4.24 -5.85 -14.03
N ALA A 107 3.98 -6.69 -13.03
CA ALA A 107 4.11 -6.38 -11.62
C ALA A 107 5.58 -6.40 -11.18
N SER A 108 6.05 -5.32 -10.54
CA SER A 108 7.42 -5.24 -9.99
C SER A 108 7.40 -5.07 -8.47
N ASP A 109 8.22 -5.85 -7.78
CA ASP A 109 8.43 -5.79 -6.33
C ASP A 109 9.92 -5.57 -6.04
N ARG A 110 10.25 -4.79 -5.02
CA ARG A 110 11.64 -4.53 -4.61
C ARG A 110 11.82 -4.82 -3.12
N VAL A 111 12.64 -5.83 -2.84
CA VAL A 111 12.96 -6.32 -1.48
C VAL A 111 14.08 -5.48 -0.87
N ALA A 112 13.87 -4.95 0.34
CA ALA A 112 14.82 -4.05 1.00
C ALA A 112 15.59 -4.67 2.18
N GLU A 113 16.87 -4.34 2.30
CA GLU A 113 17.67 -4.52 3.53
C GLU A 113 17.44 -3.36 4.52
N ARG A 114 17.26 -3.71 5.80
CA ARG A 114 16.51 -2.94 6.82
C ARG A 114 17.15 -1.70 7.47
N SER A 115 18.25 -1.13 6.99
CA SER A 115 19.05 -0.30 7.92
C SER A 115 18.79 1.22 7.99
N LYS A 116 18.13 1.90 7.04
CA LYS A 116 17.74 3.34 7.15
C LYS A 116 16.49 3.76 6.35
N VAL A 117 15.87 2.80 5.67
CA VAL A 117 14.73 3.06 4.79
C VAL A 117 13.45 2.65 5.47
N CYS A 118 12.45 3.54 5.45
CA CYS A 118 11.15 3.31 6.04
C CYS A 118 10.26 2.50 5.11
N GLN A 119 10.21 2.87 3.82
CA GLN A 119 9.37 2.23 2.81
C GLN A 119 9.94 2.51 1.41
N TRP A 120 9.59 1.65 0.44
CA TRP A 120 9.87 1.83 -0.98
C TRP A 120 8.56 1.68 -1.73
N SER A 121 8.31 2.50 -2.75
CA SER A 121 7.17 2.33 -3.67
C SER A 121 7.67 2.47 -5.10
N CYS A 122 7.51 1.45 -5.94
CA CYS A 122 7.65 1.62 -7.38
C CYS A 122 6.31 2.17 -7.89
N ILE A 123 6.28 3.23 -8.69
CA ILE A 123 5.06 3.73 -9.31
C ILE A 123 5.42 4.27 -10.70
N ASN A 124 4.76 3.81 -11.77
CA ASN A 124 5.01 4.25 -13.15
C ASN A 124 6.51 4.24 -13.52
N GLN A 125 7.21 3.15 -13.20
CA GLN A 125 8.66 3.02 -13.42
C GLN A 125 9.52 4.03 -12.64
N GLU A 126 9.04 4.52 -11.51
CA GLU A 126 9.79 5.43 -10.64
C GLU A 126 9.79 4.88 -9.23
N LEU A 127 10.96 4.82 -8.62
CA LEU A 127 11.09 4.29 -7.28
C LEU A 127 11.13 5.43 -6.26
N TYR A 128 10.15 5.44 -5.38
CA TYR A 128 9.98 6.37 -4.29
C TYR A 128 10.53 5.76 -3.00
N ILE A 129 11.56 6.40 -2.44
CA ILE A 129 12.30 5.91 -1.27
C ILE A 129 12.01 6.81 -0.08
N SER A 130 11.33 6.25 0.92
CA SER A 130 10.96 6.94 2.14
C SER A 130 12.06 6.82 3.20
N LEU A 131 12.66 7.94 3.60
CA LEU A 131 13.76 7.95 4.57
C LEU A 131 13.39 8.76 5.83
N ARG A 132 13.65 8.19 7.02
CA ARG A 132 13.53 8.89 8.31
C ARG A 132 14.88 9.48 8.72
N ARG A 133 14.89 10.79 9.00
CA ARG A 133 16.03 11.47 9.64
C ARG A 133 15.86 11.46 11.17
N ARG A 134 16.95 11.60 11.93
CA ARG A 134 16.92 11.66 13.41
C ARG A 134 15.99 12.74 13.99
N ASN A 135 15.58 13.77 13.23
CA ASN A 135 14.80 14.93 13.70
C ASN A 135 13.37 15.04 13.13
N ARG A 136 12.62 13.94 13.04
CA ARG A 136 11.18 13.87 12.59
C ARG A 136 10.86 14.31 11.15
N ALA A 137 11.72 15.05 10.47
CA ALA A 137 11.55 15.35 9.05
C ALA A 137 11.84 14.09 8.22
N CYS A 138 10.79 13.53 7.61
CA CYS A 138 10.93 12.45 6.64
C CYS A 138 10.87 13.02 5.22
N ARG A 139 11.37 12.25 4.26
CA ARG A 139 11.38 12.65 2.86
C ARG A 139 11.17 11.45 1.96
N VAL A 140 10.64 11.72 0.78
CA VAL A 140 10.59 10.78 -0.32
C VAL A 140 11.66 11.18 -1.33
N LEU A 141 12.49 10.24 -1.75
CA LEU A 141 13.38 10.40 -2.88
C LEU A 141 12.77 9.73 -4.11
N ARG A 142 12.93 10.31 -5.30
CA ARG A 142 12.56 9.69 -6.57
C ARG A 142 13.81 9.17 -7.24
N TYR A 143 13.78 7.91 -7.65
CA TYR A 143 14.79 7.27 -8.48
C TYR A 143 14.18 7.01 -9.86
N TRP A 144 14.86 7.51 -10.89
CA TRP A 144 14.44 7.41 -12.28
C TRP A 144 14.93 6.08 -12.86
N LEU A 145 14.02 5.18 -13.27
CA LEU A 145 14.41 3.92 -13.92
C LEU A 145 14.79 4.13 -15.39
N GLU A 146 14.09 5.04 -16.08
CA GLU A 146 14.27 5.26 -17.52
C GLU A 146 14.35 6.76 -17.89
N GLY A 147 14.53 7.04 -19.17
CA GLY A 147 14.59 8.39 -19.72
C GLY A 147 15.93 9.12 -19.52
N PRO A 148 16.01 10.43 -19.82
CA PRO A 148 17.26 11.20 -19.77
C PRO A 148 17.89 11.29 -18.37
N ARG A 149 17.12 10.98 -17.33
CA ARG A 149 17.54 11.00 -15.93
C ARG A 149 17.73 9.60 -15.35
N ALA A 150 17.68 8.55 -16.17
CA ALA A 150 17.80 7.16 -15.73
C ALA A 150 19.01 6.96 -14.82
N ASN A 151 18.84 6.14 -13.79
CA ASN A 151 19.84 5.83 -12.77
C ASN A 151 20.24 7.01 -11.86
N THR A 152 19.45 8.09 -11.82
CA THR A 152 19.67 9.22 -10.91
C THR A 152 18.62 9.27 -9.80
N ILE A 153 18.98 9.91 -8.68
CA ILE A 153 18.11 10.13 -7.52
C ILE A 153 17.93 11.63 -7.32
N GLU A 154 16.71 12.03 -6.98
CA GLU A 154 16.43 13.39 -6.51
C GLU A 154 15.53 13.39 -5.26
N LEU A 155 15.51 14.52 -4.56
CA LEU A 155 14.49 14.77 -3.55
C LEU A 155 13.14 14.97 -4.25
N PHE A 156 12.17 14.11 -3.96
CA PHE A 156 10.81 14.24 -4.47
C PHE A 156 9.99 15.17 -3.58
N THR A 157 9.85 14.84 -2.29
CA THR A 157 9.10 15.68 -1.35
C THR A 157 9.59 15.54 0.08
N GLN A 158 9.33 16.55 0.90
CA GLN A 158 9.50 16.49 2.36
C GLN A 158 8.15 16.23 3.01
N LEU A 159 8.12 15.48 4.10
CA LEU A 159 6.88 15.03 4.72
C LEU A 159 6.77 15.49 6.17
N PRO A 160 5.55 15.85 6.62
CA PRO A 160 5.27 16.24 7.99
C PRO A 160 5.07 15.04 8.94
N GLY A 161 5.44 13.82 8.53
CA GLY A 161 5.26 12.58 9.30
C GLY A 161 6.12 11.45 8.74
N ALA A 162 6.11 10.30 9.41
CA ALA A 162 6.77 9.09 8.94
C ALA A 162 5.95 8.45 7.80
N PRO A 163 6.45 8.42 6.56
CA PRO A 163 5.76 7.79 5.45
C PRO A 163 5.60 6.28 5.60
N ASP A 164 4.49 5.80 5.08
CA ASP A 164 4.22 4.39 4.78
C ASP A 164 3.99 4.23 3.26
N ASN A 165 2.94 3.57 2.78
CA ASN A 165 2.70 3.37 1.35
C ASN A 165 2.40 4.68 0.60
N ILE A 166 2.80 4.69 -0.68
CA ILE A 166 2.50 5.74 -1.65
C ILE A 166 1.61 5.16 -2.75
N LYS A 167 0.50 5.82 -3.07
CA LYS A 167 -0.47 5.37 -4.07
C LYS A 167 -0.83 6.48 -5.03
N ARG A 168 -0.78 6.21 -6.33
CA ARG A 168 -1.15 7.17 -7.38
C ARG A 168 -2.65 7.15 -7.61
N ASN A 169 -3.27 8.32 -7.70
CA ASN A 169 -4.68 8.45 -8.04
C ASN A 169 -4.88 8.59 -9.56
N ALA A 170 -6.14 8.60 -10.01
CA ALA A 170 -6.48 8.69 -11.43
C ALA A 170 -6.04 9.99 -12.12
N ARG A 171 -5.72 11.07 -11.36
CA ARG A 171 -5.20 12.33 -11.90
C ARG A 171 -3.69 12.31 -12.10
N GLY A 172 -3.02 11.32 -11.52
CA GLY A 172 -1.58 11.20 -11.51
C GLY A 172 -0.88 11.80 -10.30
N ASP A 173 -1.63 12.34 -9.34
CA ASP A 173 -1.11 12.74 -8.04
C ASP A 173 -0.86 11.49 -7.17
N PHE A 174 -0.10 11.67 -6.10
CA PHE A 174 0.27 10.63 -5.16
C PHE A 174 -0.28 10.93 -3.78
N TRP A 175 -0.97 9.98 -3.17
CA TRP A 175 -1.22 9.94 -1.74
C TRP A 175 -0.08 9.21 -1.04
N VAL A 176 0.52 9.87 -0.04
CA VAL A 176 1.50 9.28 0.87
C VAL A 176 0.83 9.08 2.22
N ALA A 177 0.68 7.84 2.67
CA ALA A 177 0.23 7.53 4.02
C ALA A 177 1.29 7.98 5.04
N LEU A 178 0.86 8.54 6.17
CA LEU A 178 1.72 9.07 7.22
C LEU A 178 1.33 8.49 8.59
N ASN A 179 2.32 7.90 9.25
CA ASN A 179 2.32 7.63 10.68
C ASN A 179 3.04 8.79 11.40
N ASP A 180 2.71 9.03 12.68
CA ASP A 180 3.32 10.11 13.47
C ASP A 180 3.31 11.50 12.79
N GLY A 181 2.27 11.82 12.02
CA GLY A 181 2.15 13.12 11.35
C GLY A 181 2.03 14.29 12.32
N GLN A 182 2.32 15.49 11.82
CA GLN A 182 2.16 16.72 12.59
C GLN A 182 0.77 16.81 13.20
N SER A 183 0.75 17.05 14.51
CA SER A 183 -0.46 17.34 15.28
C SER A 183 -1.02 18.70 14.88
N THR A 184 -2.34 18.78 14.76
CA THR A 184 -3.05 20.05 14.78
C THR A 184 -2.89 20.72 16.15
N PRO A 185 -3.17 22.03 16.28
CA PRO A 185 -3.13 22.72 17.57
C PRO A 185 -4.03 22.10 18.66
N SER A 186 -5.03 21.31 18.28
CA SER A 186 -5.90 20.58 19.22
C SER A 186 -5.23 19.34 19.84
N TYR A 187 -4.05 18.92 19.35
CA TYR A 187 -3.29 17.70 19.74
C TYR A 187 -4.02 16.36 19.55
N THR A 188 -5.34 16.38 19.40
CA THR A 188 -6.20 15.22 19.20
C THR A 188 -6.23 14.75 17.75
N ASP A 189 -5.94 15.63 16.80
CA ASP A 189 -5.97 15.32 15.37
C ASP A 189 -4.58 15.41 14.74
N LYS A 190 -4.24 14.42 13.92
CA LYS A 190 -2.94 14.27 13.27
C LYS A 190 -3.12 14.14 11.76
N THR A 191 -2.13 14.63 11.02
CA THR A 191 -2.05 14.38 9.58
C THR A 191 -1.76 12.90 9.34
N ILE A 192 -2.63 12.23 8.59
CA ILE A 192 -2.52 10.80 8.26
C ILE A 192 -2.11 10.55 6.82
N GLY A 193 -2.14 11.58 5.99
CA GLY A 193 -1.67 11.49 4.62
C GLY A 193 -1.45 12.85 3.98
N VAL A 194 -0.65 12.88 2.94
CA VAL A 194 -0.48 14.05 2.09
C VAL A 194 -0.65 13.67 0.63
N ARG A 195 -1.30 14.54 -0.14
CA ARG A 195 -1.38 14.44 -1.60
C ARG A 195 -0.33 15.35 -2.21
N VAL A 196 0.48 14.80 -3.10
CA VAL A 196 1.51 15.52 -3.84
C VAL A 196 1.34 15.30 -5.34
N ASP A 197 1.72 16.28 -6.16
CA ASP A 197 1.73 16.11 -7.62
C ASP A 197 2.96 15.33 -8.12
N GLU A 198 3.08 15.15 -9.43
CA GLU A 198 4.22 14.50 -10.10
C GLU A 198 5.57 15.22 -9.93
N GLN A 199 5.56 16.47 -9.46
CA GLN A 199 6.75 17.23 -9.12
C GLN A 199 7.04 17.21 -7.61
N GLY A 200 6.22 16.49 -6.82
CA GLY A 200 6.37 16.36 -5.37
C GLY A 200 5.89 17.58 -4.58
N ARG A 201 5.16 18.49 -5.21
CA ARG A 201 4.58 19.66 -4.52
C ARG A 201 3.38 19.22 -3.70
N HIS A 202 3.30 19.72 -2.46
CA HIS A 202 2.17 19.44 -1.57
C HIS A 202 0.93 20.13 -2.09
N LEU A 203 -0.09 19.34 -2.40
CA LEU A 203 -1.40 19.83 -2.81
C LEU A 203 -2.34 19.88 -1.61
N GLU A 204 -2.22 18.92 -0.70
CA GLU A 204 -3.21 18.70 0.34
C GLU A 204 -2.73 17.78 1.48
N SER A 205 -3.28 18.00 2.68
CA SER A 205 -3.14 17.12 3.84
C SER A 205 -4.48 16.50 4.23
N LEU A 206 -4.45 15.21 4.56
CA LEU A 206 -5.59 14.48 5.10
C LEU A 206 -5.39 14.24 6.60
N HIS A 207 -6.42 14.51 7.38
CA HIS A 207 -6.41 14.43 8.84
C HIS A 207 -7.28 13.27 9.33
N GLY A 208 -6.85 12.61 10.42
CA GLY A 208 -7.54 11.43 10.96
C GLY A 208 -8.68 11.71 11.93
N ASN A 209 -8.88 12.98 12.30
CA ASN A 209 -9.77 13.47 13.36
C ASN A 209 -9.70 12.66 14.67
N GLY A 210 -8.52 12.17 15.02
CA GLY A 210 -8.27 11.44 16.27
C GLY A 210 -8.66 9.96 16.28
N TYR A 211 -9.07 9.38 15.15
CA TYR A 211 -9.52 7.98 15.08
C TYR A 211 -8.48 7.00 14.55
N THR A 212 -7.31 7.48 14.16
CA THR A 212 -6.32 6.69 13.40
C THR A 212 -4.97 6.72 14.12
N GLU A 213 -4.65 5.62 14.80
CA GLU A 213 -3.37 5.47 15.51
C GLU A 213 -2.22 5.11 14.56
N SER A 214 -2.51 4.32 13.51
CA SER A 214 -1.58 3.97 12.45
C SER A 214 -2.30 3.88 11.11
N VAL A 215 -1.69 4.39 10.05
CA VAL A 215 -2.20 4.33 8.68
C VAL A 215 -1.12 3.76 7.78
N SER A 216 -1.46 2.68 7.10
CA SER A 216 -0.55 1.98 6.19
C SER A 216 -0.75 2.43 4.75
N GLU A 217 -1.99 2.74 4.37
CA GLU A 217 -2.33 3.07 3.00
C GLU A 217 -3.53 4.01 2.88
N ILE A 218 -3.50 4.88 1.87
CA ILE A 218 -4.61 5.74 1.48
C ILE A 218 -4.78 5.61 -0.03
N ASN A 219 -5.94 5.16 -0.47
CA ASN A 219 -6.33 5.16 -1.88
C ASN A 219 -7.45 6.16 -2.12
N GLU A 220 -7.42 6.82 -3.28
CA GLU A 220 -8.48 7.71 -3.78
C GLU A 220 -8.96 7.20 -5.13
N TYR A 221 -10.25 6.90 -5.23
CA TYR A 221 -10.90 6.52 -6.47
C TYR A 221 -12.23 7.25 -6.62
N ASN A 222 -12.38 8.08 -7.65
CA ASN A 222 -13.59 8.89 -7.92
C ASN A 222 -14.09 9.69 -6.70
N GLY A 223 -13.17 10.29 -5.93
CA GLY A 223 -13.49 11.07 -4.72
C GLY A 223 -13.87 10.24 -3.49
N ILE A 224 -13.83 8.92 -3.59
CA ILE A 224 -13.95 8.00 -2.45
C ILE A 224 -12.55 7.66 -1.96
N PHE A 225 -12.37 7.77 -0.65
CA PHE A 225 -11.13 7.48 0.05
C PHE A 225 -11.28 6.18 0.82
N SER A 226 -10.29 5.29 0.71
CA SER A 226 -10.15 4.13 1.57
C SER A 226 -8.83 4.21 2.34
N VAL A 227 -8.89 4.06 3.65
CA VAL A 227 -7.73 4.12 4.54
C VAL A 227 -7.55 2.77 5.22
N GLY A 228 -6.41 2.14 4.95
CA GLY A 228 -6.01 0.85 5.50
C GLY A 228 -5.03 0.99 6.66
N SER A 229 -5.10 0.07 7.61
CA SER A 229 -4.21 0.03 8.78
C SER A 229 -3.97 -1.40 9.20
N VAL A 230 -2.73 -1.72 9.56
CA VAL A 230 -2.36 -3.00 10.19
C VAL A 230 -2.85 -3.10 11.65
N ALA A 231 -3.22 -1.97 12.26
CA ALA A 231 -3.64 -1.91 13.66
C ALA A 231 -5.16 -1.86 13.85
N MET A 232 -5.91 -1.54 12.80
CA MET A 232 -7.36 -1.35 12.87
C MET A 232 -8.07 -2.58 12.28
N PRO A 233 -9.04 -3.20 12.98
CA PRO A 233 -9.76 -4.36 12.49
C PRO A 233 -10.89 -3.99 11.50
N TYR A 234 -10.79 -2.83 10.85
CA TYR A 234 -11.80 -2.30 9.95
C TYR A 234 -11.18 -1.41 8.88
N LEU A 235 -11.83 -1.36 7.71
CA LEU A 235 -11.50 -0.43 6.64
C LEU A 235 -12.24 0.90 6.86
N THR A 236 -11.52 2.01 6.84
CA THR A 236 -12.15 3.33 6.90
C THR A 236 -12.43 3.83 5.48
N ILE A 237 -13.69 4.13 5.18
CA ILE A 237 -14.12 4.67 3.87
C ILE A 237 -14.87 5.96 4.09
N PHE A 238 -14.54 6.99 3.32
CA PHE A 238 -15.27 8.25 3.30
C PHE A 238 -15.24 8.88 1.92
N SER A 239 -16.16 9.81 1.68
CA SER A 239 -16.20 10.65 0.48
C SER A 239 -16.20 12.11 0.89
N ARG A 240 -15.97 12.99 -0.07
CA ARG A 240 -16.06 14.44 0.11
C ARG A 240 -17.28 15.01 -0.57
#